data_AF-A0A6V8H8H3-F1
#
_entry.id   AF-A0A6V8H8H3-F1
#
_cell.length_a   1.000
_cell.length_b   1.000
_cell.length_c   1.000
_cell.angle_alpha   90.00
_cell.angle_beta   90.00
_cell.angle_gamma   90.00
#
_symmetry.space_group_name_H-M   'P 1'
#
loop_
_entity.id
_entity.type
_entity.pdbx_description
1 polymer ?
#
loop_
_entity_poly.entity_id
_entity_poly.type
_entity_poly.pdbx_seq_one_letter_code
_entity_poly.pdbx_strand_id
1 'polypeptide(L)'
;MPLRTCEADGCSDPAERGAGSCMICARHYCSEHKKKSYHKCPSEDDEDTDAYWAAYNSAKIRCLAALLDEINVNAMETIIGQVRGVRCRIPALDADLNQAAKIEFVSSQMGGQNCHVDAEFEEA
;
A
#
# COMPACT_ATOMS: atom_id res chain seq x y z
N MET A 1 -13.63 -3.18 -16.52
CA MET A 1 -12.51 -3.47 -15.59
C MET A 1 -12.10 -4.92 -15.79
N PRO A 2 -10.89 -5.20 -16.27
CA PRO A 2 -10.41 -6.58 -16.36
C PRO A 2 -10.35 -7.18 -14.95
N LEU A 3 -10.72 -8.45 -14.83
CA LEU A 3 -10.52 -9.22 -13.59
C LEU A 3 -9.02 -9.32 -13.35
N ARG A 4 -8.55 -8.99 -12.14
CA ARG A 4 -7.17 -9.32 -11.75
C ARG A 4 -6.98 -10.82 -11.91
N THR A 5 -5.88 -11.25 -12.50
CA THR A 5 -5.56 -12.67 -12.69
C THR A 5 -4.76 -13.20 -11.51
N CYS A 6 -4.80 -14.51 -11.32
CA CYS A 6 -3.92 -15.20 -10.40
C CYS A 6 -2.45 -15.00 -10.83
N GLU A 7 -1.56 -14.79 -9.85
CA GLU A 7 -0.12 -14.60 -10.04
C GLU A 7 0.67 -15.87 -9.65
N ALA A 8 0.01 -17.03 -9.73
CA ALA A 8 0.67 -18.32 -9.60
C ALA A 8 1.24 -18.72 -10.96
N ASP A 9 2.40 -19.38 -10.96
CA ASP A 9 3.11 -19.75 -12.18
C ASP A 9 2.22 -20.61 -13.09
N GLY A 10 1.99 -20.14 -14.32
CA GLY A 10 1.18 -20.84 -15.32
C GLY A 10 -0.34 -20.77 -15.12
N CYS A 11 -0.84 -19.97 -14.18
CA CYS A 11 -2.28 -19.80 -13.96
C CYS A 11 -2.83 -18.55 -14.66
N SER A 12 -3.94 -18.69 -15.38
CA SER A 12 -4.67 -17.58 -16.01
C SER A 12 -6.05 -17.33 -15.39
N ASP A 13 -6.36 -18.04 -14.30
CA ASP A 13 -7.66 -17.93 -13.64
C ASP A 13 -7.83 -16.56 -12.99
N PRO A 14 -9.07 -16.06 -12.86
CA PRO A 14 -9.33 -14.82 -12.14
C PRO A 14 -8.97 -14.97 -10.66
N ALA A 15 -8.32 -13.95 -10.12
CA ALA A 15 -8.08 -13.83 -8.69
C ALA A 15 -9.40 -13.69 -7.93
N GLU A 16 -9.46 -14.26 -6.74
CA GLU A 16 -10.65 -14.20 -5.91
C GLU A 16 -10.84 -12.79 -5.34
N ARG A 17 -12.03 -12.21 -5.56
CA ARG A 17 -12.27 -10.77 -5.32
C ARG A 17 -12.14 -10.32 -3.87
N GLY A 18 -12.45 -11.18 -2.90
CA GLY A 18 -12.45 -10.85 -1.47
C GLY A 18 -11.21 -11.34 -0.72
N ALA A 19 -10.83 -12.59 -0.95
CA ALA A 19 -9.77 -13.28 -0.18
C ALA A 19 -8.56 -13.68 -1.03
N GLY A 20 -8.52 -13.33 -2.32
CA GLY A 20 -7.43 -13.71 -3.22
C GLY A 20 -6.18 -12.85 -3.06
N SER A 21 -6.27 -11.69 -2.41
CA SER A 21 -5.13 -10.77 -2.28
C SER A 21 -4.43 -10.98 -0.95
N CYS A 22 -3.15 -11.37 -0.99
CA CYS A 22 -2.34 -11.51 0.21
C CYS A 22 -1.45 -10.27 0.41
N MET A 23 -1.62 -9.58 1.54
CA MET A 23 -0.79 -8.42 1.91
C MET A 23 0.68 -8.82 2.15
N ILE A 24 0.92 -10.01 2.73
CA ILE A 24 2.25 -10.45 3.14
C ILE A 24 3.19 -10.62 1.95
N CYS A 25 2.73 -11.24 0.86
CA CYS A 25 3.50 -11.41 -0.36
C CYS A 25 3.14 -10.43 -1.48
N ALA A 26 2.17 -9.54 -1.25
CA ALA A 26 1.66 -8.57 -2.23
C ALA A 26 1.26 -9.21 -3.57
N ARG A 27 0.64 -10.41 -3.52
CA ARG A 27 0.19 -11.16 -4.71
C ARG A 27 -1.29 -11.51 -4.67
N HIS A 28 -1.84 -11.77 -5.85
CA HIS A 28 -3.21 -12.16 -6.09
C HIS A 28 -3.32 -13.63 -6.50
N TYR A 29 -4.27 -14.34 -5.90
CA TYR A 29 -4.49 -15.77 -6.12
C TYR A 29 -5.95 -16.07 -6.43
N CYS A 30 -6.18 -17.10 -7.24
CA CYS A 30 -7.50 -17.71 -7.40
C CYS A 30 -7.86 -18.56 -6.16
N SER A 31 -9.07 -19.09 -6.13
CA SER A 31 -9.58 -19.90 -5.01
C SER A 31 -8.76 -21.17 -4.74
N GLU A 32 -8.05 -21.69 -5.74
CA GLU A 32 -7.19 -22.87 -5.59
C GLU A 32 -5.80 -22.49 -5.08
N HIS A 33 -5.15 -21.50 -5.70
CA HIS A 33 -3.78 -21.11 -5.34
C HIS A 33 -3.68 -20.32 -4.04
N LYS A 34 -4.80 -19.82 -3.48
CA LYS A 34 -4.80 -19.22 -2.13
C LYS A 34 -4.68 -20.25 -1.01
N LYS A 35 -5.00 -21.52 -1.28
CA LYS A 35 -4.99 -22.58 -0.26
C LYS A 35 -3.58 -22.80 0.28
N LYS A 36 -3.47 -23.17 1.56
CA LYS A 36 -2.22 -23.49 2.28
C LYS A 36 -1.30 -24.49 1.56
N SER A 37 -1.86 -25.33 0.69
CA SER A 37 -1.10 -26.26 -0.15
C SER A 37 -0.13 -25.52 -1.09
N TYR A 38 -0.58 -24.41 -1.68
CA TYR A 38 0.16 -23.61 -2.65
C TYR A 38 0.74 -22.34 -2.03
N HIS A 39 -0.06 -21.63 -1.23
CA HIS A 39 0.33 -20.38 -0.59
C HIS A 39 0.86 -20.63 0.82
N LYS A 40 2.09 -20.17 1.07
CA LYS A 40 2.84 -20.45 2.32
C LYS A 40 2.91 -19.28 3.29
N CYS A 41 2.34 -18.12 2.98
CA CYS A 41 2.31 -17.06 3.98
C CYS A 41 1.49 -17.50 5.20
N PRO A 42 1.87 -17.03 6.40
CA PRO A 42 1.04 -17.18 7.59
C PRO A 42 -0.37 -16.62 7.35
N SER A 43 -1.34 -17.21 8.02
CA SER A 43 -2.73 -16.74 8.06
C SER A 43 -3.14 -16.44 9.49
N GLU A 44 -4.13 -15.56 9.66
CA GLU A 44 -4.68 -15.23 10.98
C GLU A 44 -5.27 -16.44 11.70
N ASP A 45 -5.78 -17.42 10.94
CA ASP A 45 -6.33 -18.68 11.47
C ASP A 45 -5.26 -19.73 11.85
N ASP A 46 -3.96 -19.41 11.73
CA ASP A 46 -2.90 -20.32 12.17
C ASP A 46 -2.76 -20.36 13.69
N GLU A 47 -2.20 -21.44 14.21
CA GLU A 47 -1.85 -21.56 15.64
C GLU A 47 -0.85 -20.48 16.08
N ASP A 48 0.03 -20.04 15.18
CA ASP A 48 1.02 -18.98 15.41
C ASP A 48 0.53 -17.63 14.84
N THR A 49 -0.36 -17.00 15.60
CA THR A 49 -0.90 -15.68 15.26
C THR A 49 0.15 -14.58 15.32
N ASP A 50 1.18 -14.73 16.16
CA ASP A 50 2.27 -13.76 16.30
C ASP A 50 3.12 -13.72 15.03
N ALA A 51 3.43 -14.87 14.43
CA ALA A 51 4.10 -14.94 13.14
C ALA A 51 3.30 -14.24 12.03
N TYR A 52 1.96 -14.37 12.04
CA TYR A 52 1.09 -13.66 11.10
C TYR A 52 1.20 -12.15 11.27
N TRP A 53 1.00 -11.62 12.49
CA TRP A 53 1.04 -10.18 12.72
C TRP A 53 2.42 -9.57 12.45
N ALA A 54 3.50 -10.27 12.79
CA ALA A 54 4.86 -9.85 12.48
C ALA A 54 5.10 -9.73 10.96
N ALA A 55 4.72 -10.76 10.20
CA ALA A 55 4.84 -10.77 8.75
C ALA A 55 3.94 -9.72 8.09
N TYR A 56 2.71 -9.57 8.58
CA TYR A 56 1.74 -8.58 8.10
C TYR A 56 2.24 -7.15 8.31
N ASN A 57 2.74 -6.82 9.51
CA ASN A 57 3.27 -5.49 9.81
C ASN A 57 4.51 -5.15 8.98
N SER A 58 5.42 -6.11 8.82
CA SER A 58 6.58 -5.94 7.94
C SER A 58 6.17 -5.69 6.49
N ALA A 59 5.18 -6.44 5.99
CA ALA A 59 4.66 -6.24 4.65
C ALA A 59 3.92 -4.91 4.49
N LYS A 60 3.18 -4.46 5.50
CA LYS A 60 2.52 -3.14 5.52
C LYS A 60 3.53 -2.01 5.35
N ILE A 61 4.62 -2.05 6.10
CA ILE A 61 5.71 -1.07 5.99
C ILE A 61 6.32 -1.11 4.59
N ARG A 62 6.64 -2.29 4.07
CA ARG A 62 7.23 -2.46 2.73
C ARG A 62 6.33 -1.94 1.62
N CYS A 63 5.03 -2.27 1.65
CA CYS A 63 4.07 -1.81 0.66
C CYS A 63 3.88 -0.29 0.72
N LEU A 64 3.85 0.29 1.92
CA LEU A 64 3.78 1.74 2.08
C LEU A 64 5.06 2.42 1.54
N ALA A 65 6.23 1.88 1.84
CA ALA A 65 7.50 2.39 1.31
C ALA A 65 7.51 2.41 -0.23
N ALA A 66 7.11 1.30 -0.86
CA ALA A 66 7.00 1.21 -2.31
C ALA A 66 6.01 2.22 -2.90
N LEU A 67 4.85 2.40 -2.26
CA LEU A 67 3.87 3.41 -2.68
C LEU A 67 4.45 4.83 -2.61
N LEU A 68 5.14 5.16 -1.51
CA LEU A 68 5.74 6.49 -1.33
C LEU A 68 6.85 6.78 -2.35
N ASP A 69 7.59 5.74 -2.79
CA ASP A 69 8.63 5.86 -3.81
C ASP A 69 8.05 6.07 -5.23
N GLU A 70 6.85 5.55 -5.50
CA GLU A 70 6.17 5.71 -6.80
C GLU A 70 5.49 7.08 -6.96
N ILE A 71 5.16 7.75 -5.86
CA ILE A 71 4.42 9.01 -5.88
C ILE A 71 5.32 10.15 -6.38
N ASN A 72 4.91 10.79 -7.48
CA ASN A 72 5.50 12.04 -7.92
C ASN A 72 4.90 13.24 -7.16
N VAL A 73 5.51 13.55 -6.02
CA VAL A 73 5.08 14.64 -5.12
C VAL A 73 5.04 15.99 -5.83
N ASN A 74 6.07 16.32 -6.62
CA ASN A 74 6.15 17.58 -7.36
C ASN A 74 4.99 17.75 -8.36
N ALA A 75 4.64 16.68 -9.09
CA ALA A 75 3.50 16.71 -10.00
C ALA A 75 2.18 16.90 -9.23
N MET A 76 2.04 16.26 -8.06
CA MET A 76 0.86 16.39 -7.21
C MET A 76 0.68 17.81 -6.67
N GLU A 77 1.74 18.40 -6.09
CA GLU A 77 1.75 19.78 -5.59
C GLU A 77 1.44 20.78 -6.70
N THR A 78 2.01 20.58 -7.90
CA THR A 78 1.74 21.42 -9.08
C THR A 78 0.27 21.39 -9.46
N ILE A 79 -0.33 20.19 -9.55
CA ILE A 79 -1.74 20.04 -9.92
C ILE A 79 -2.66 20.65 -8.85
N ILE A 80 -2.40 20.38 -7.58
CA ILE A 80 -3.17 20.93 -6.46
C ILE A 80 -3.09 22.46 -6.46
N GLY A 81 -1.89 23.00 -6.62
CA GLY A 81 -1.67 24.44 -6.65
C GLY A 81 -2.34 25.13 -7.86
N GLN A 82 -2.31 24.51 -9.04
CA GLN A 82 -3.02 25.00 -10.22
C GLN A 82 -4.53 25.06 -10.01
N VAL A 83 -5.12 24.05 -9.37
CA VAL A 83 -6.57 24.00 -9.08
C VAL A 83 -6.97 25.07 -8.06
N ARG A 84 -6.10 25.38 -7.09
CA ARG A 84 -6.37 26.38 -6.04
C ARG A 84 -5.95 27.80 -6.41
N GLY A 85 -5.09 27.97 -7.40
CA GLY A 85 -4.52 29.26 -7.80
C GLY A 85 -3.41 29.77 -6.88
N VAL A 86 -2.93 28.96 -5.93
CA VAL A 86 -1.86 29.29 -4.99
C VAL A 86 -0.87 28.12 -4.91
N ARG A 87 0.39 28.38 -4.55
CA ARG A 87 1.34 27.29 -4.34
C ARG A 87 0.95 26.44 -3.15
N CYS A 88 1.32 25.17 -3.22
CA CYS A 88 0.99 24.16 -2.23
C CYS A 88 2.22 23.32 -1.94
N ARG A 89 2.32 22.84 -0.70
CA ARG A 89 3.29 21.84 -0.26
C ARG A 89 2.58 20.68 0.42
N ILE A 90 3.16 19.48 0.37
CA ILE A 90 2.71 18.32 1.15
C ILE A 90 3.82 17.94 2.13
N PRO A 91 3.83 18.49 3.36
CA PRO A 91 4.93 18.31 4.31
C PRO A 91 5.23 16.84 4.62
N ALA A 92 4.20 16.00 4.66
CA ALA A 92 4.31 14.56 4.89
C ALA A 92 5.20 13.83 3.86
N LEU A 93 5.33 14.39 2.66
CA LEU A 93 5.99 13.78 1.51
C LEU A 93 7.23 14.54 1.05
N ASP A 94 7.64 15.55 1.81
CA ASP A 94 8.74 16.46 1.52
C ASP A 94 10.03 15.72 1.14
N ALA A 95 10.76 16.25 0.16
CA ALA A 95 12.00 15.64 -0.35
C ALA A 95 13.09 15.56 0.72
N ASP A 96 13.08 16.48 1.70
CA ASP A 96 14.07 16.53 2.79
C ASP A 96 13.86 15.45 3.86
N LEU A 97 12.67 14.84 3.92
CA LEU A 97 12.38 13.76 4.84
C LEU A 97 13.00 12.45 4.35
N ASN A 98 13.69 11.75 5.25
CA ASN A 98 14.11 10.39 4.98
C ASN A 98 12.89 9.43 4.92
N GLN A 99 13.07 8.28 4.28
CA GLN A 99 11.98 7.33 4.04
C GLN A 99 11.31 6.83 5.34
N ALA A 100 12.08 6.65 6.42
CA ALA A 100 11.53 6.21 7.71
C ALA A 100 10.59 7.27 8.32
N ALA A 101 10.97 8.55 8.26
CA ALA A 101 10.15 9.67 8.74
C ALA A 101 8.87 9.81 7.90
N LYS A 102 8.94 9.64 6.57
CA LYS A 102 7.76 9.62 5.70
C LYS A 102 6.82 8.48 6.07
N ILE A 103 7.35 7.26 6.22
CA ILE A 103 6.57 6.09 6.62
C ILE A 103 5.89 6.32 7.96
N GLU A 104 6.59 6.84 8.96
CA GLU A 104 6.05 7.12 10.28
C GLU A 104 4.91 8.13 10.21
N PHE A 105 5.14 9.28 9.56
CA PHE A 105 4.16 10.35 9.45
C PHE A 105 2.89 9.90 8.71
N VAL A 106 3.06 9.24 7.56
CA VAL A 106 1.94 8.74 6.75
C VAL A 106 1.22 7.57 7.45
N SER A 107 1.96 6.69 8.13
CA SER A 107 1.36 5.58 8.90
C SER A 107 0.46 6.08 10.03
N SER A 108 0.81 7.21 10.67
CA SER A 108 0.00 7.81 11.73
C SER A 108 -1.35 8.36 11.25
N GLN A 109 -1.51 8.57 9.94
CA GLN A 109 -2.71 9.11 9.30
C GLN A 109 -3.44 8.07 8.44
N MET A 110 -3.22 6.79 8.70
CA MET A 110 -3.91 5.72 7.98
C MET A 110 -5.30 5.43 8.54
N GLY A 111 -6.28 5.35 7.64
CA GLY A 111 -7.61 4.82 7.89
C GLY A 111 -7.84 3.53 7.11
N GLY A 112 -7.68 2.38 7.77
CA GLY A 112 -7.75 1.07 7.10
C GLY A 112 -6.60 0.89 6.09
N GLN A 113 -6.94 0.73 4.81
CA GLN A 113 -5.97 0.61 3.70
C GLN A 113 -5.65 1.96 3.02
N ASN A 114 -6.33 3.04 3.41
CA ASN A 114 -6.09 4.37 2.86
C ASN A 114 -5.14 5.15 3.76
N CYS A 115 -4.31 6.00 3.16
CA CYS A 115 -3.56 7.03 3.85
C CYS A 115 -4.06 8.42 3.44
N HIS A 116 -4.03 9.35 4.39
CA HIS A 116 -4.36 10.75 4.15
C HIS A 116 -3.13 11.58 4.49
N VAL A 117 -2.90 12.64 3.69
CA VAL A 117 -1.83 13.60 3.93
C VAL A 117 -2.39 15.00 3.67
N ASP A 118 -1.98 15.95 4.51
CA ASP A 118 -2.42 17.32 4.39
C ASP A 118 -1.60 18.09 3.35
N ALA A 119 -2.31 18.94 2.62
CA ALA A 119 -1.76 19.91 1.69
C ALA A 119 -1.79 21.29 2.35
N GLU A 120 -0.62 21.90 2.52
CA GLU A 120 -0.46 23.25 3.04
C GLU A 120 -0.37 24.24 1.89
N PHE A 121 -1.17 25.30 1.94
CA PHE A 121 -1.22 26.33 0.91
C PHE A 121 -0.49 27.58 1.39
N GLU A 122 0.29 28.21 0.51
CA GLU A 122 0.85 29.52 0.80
C GLU A 122 -0.30 30.54 0.93
N GLU A 123 -0.32 31.34 2.01
CA GLU A 123 -1.26 32.45 2.12
C GLU A 123 -0.99 33.46 1.00
N ALA A 124 -2.06 33.84 0.28
CA ALA A 124 -2.01 34.73 -0.87
C ALA A 124 -1.79 36.20 -0.50
#